data_AF-A0AAW1PNM6-F1
#
_entry.id   AF-A0AAW1PNM6-F1
#
_cell.length_a   1.000
_cell.length_b   1.000
_cell.length_c   1.000
_cell.angle_alpha   90.00
_cell.angle_beta   90.00
_cell.angle_gamma   90.00
#
_symmetry.space_group_name_H-M   'P 1'
#
loop_
_entity.id
_entity.type
_entity.pdbx_description
1 polymer ?
#
loop_
_entity_poly.entity_id
_entity_poly.type
_entity_poly.pdbx_seq_one_letter_code
_entity_poly.pdbx_strand_id
1 'polypeptide(L)'
;MSENAEQQGLQSVHDRLGRHTAAGALLFNLYNGDRAGRNAGNLFSERNRQSFRARPARTPSAAGSGKPAPCTRATAKVSVPKFRSKGEEENKAPGLGRGRRRADVILQNTLQSEELERTRPPPPPKGPLLDDMEKERCATLMQYRGKPPELPPLDEMRSLKLKAYNSPAQSERAQLQELFESVRQEIEDRKTFLEDMRSLSKQSEYNAHAARVKPEIQERVKELERIDDLIKNC
;
A
#
# COMPACT_ATOMS: atom_id res chain seq x y z
N MET A 1 3.93 -15.05 -50.54
CA MET A 1 5.28 -15.33 -49.99
C MET A 1 5.75 -14.22 -49.03
N SER A 2 4.86 -13.43 -48.40
CA SER A 2 5.26 -12.21 -47.67
C SER A 2 4.88 -12.17 -46.18
N GLU A 3 4.27 -13.23 -45.63
CA GLU A 3 3.84 -13.25 -44.23
C GLU A 3 4.90 -13.81 -43.25
N ASN A 4 5.98 -14.41 -43.77
CA ASN A 4 7.01 -15.04 -42.92
C ASN A 4 8.10 -14.07 -42.43
N ALA A 5 8.21 -12.86 -43.00
CA ALA A 5 9.26 -11.91 -42.63
C ALA A 5 8.89 -11.08 -41.38
N GLU A 6 7.61 -10.79 -41.14
CA GLU A 6 7.17 -10.04 -39.95
C GLU A 6 7.22 -10.88 -38.66
N GLN A 7 7.00 -12.19 -38.75
CA GLN A 7 7.04 -13.06 -37.57
C GLN A 7 8.47 -13.24 -37.02
N GLN A 8 9.49 -13.17 -37.87
CA GLN A 8 10.90 -13.27 -37.45
C GLN A 8 11.38 -12.00 -36.70
N GLY A 9 10.80 -10.83 -37.01
CA GLY A 9 11.11 -9.58 -36.29
C GLY A 9 10.54 -9.53 -34.86
N LEU A 10 9.34 -10.08 -34.65
CA LEU A 10 8.70 -10.11 -33.32
C LEU A 10 9.38 -11.11 -32.36
N GLN A 11 9.83 -12.26 -32.87
CA GLN A 11 10.62 -13.22 -32.07
C GLN A 11 11.90 -12.57 -31.53
N SER A 12 12.58 -11.74 -32.34
CA SER A 12 13.79 -11.02 -31.93
C SER A 12 13.57 -10.06 -30.74
N VAL A 13 12.44 -9.37 -30.67
CA VAL A 13 12.14 -8.44 -29.56
C VAL A 13 11.72 -9.19 -28.30
N HIS A 14 10.94 -10.25 -28.45
CA HIS A 14 10.52 -11.11 -27.34
C HIS A 14 11.70 -11.82 -26.67
N ASP A 15 12.68 -12.25 -27.46
CA ASP A 15 13.91 -12.87 -26.94
C ASP A 15 14.85 -11.86 -26.29
N ARG A 16 14.98 -10.64 -26.84
CA ARG A 16 15.76 -9.56 -26.21
C ARG A 16 15.22 -9.12 -24.85
N LEU A 17 13.92 -9.28 -24.60
CA LEU A 17 13.28 -8.98 -23.32
C LEU A 17 13.32 -10.17 -22.32
N GLY A 18 13.97 -11.28 -22.68
CA GLY A 18 14.18 -12.42 -21.79
C GLY A 18 12.91 -13.15 -21.37
N ARG A 19 11.80 -13.02 -22.10
CA ARG A 19 10.49 -13.59 -21.71
C ARG A 19 10.43 -15.12 -21.77
N HIS A 20 11.35 -15.75 -22.49
CA HIS A 20 11.54 -17.20 -22.49
C HIS A 20 12.20 -17.71 -21.19
N THR A 21 12.79 -16.82 -20.38
CA THR A 21 13.29 -17.18 -19.04
C THR A 21 12.16 -17.13 -18.01
N ALA A 22 12.19 -18.00 -17.01
CA ALA A 22 11.18 -18.03 -15.95
C ALA A 22 11.04 -16.67 -15.23
N ALA A 23 12.15 -15.95 -15.04
CA ALA A 23 12.17 -14.62 -14.45
C ALA A 23 11.52 -13.55 -15.36
N GLY A 24 11.80 -13.58 -16.67
CA GLY A 24 11.20 -12.66 -17.63
C GLY A 24 9.71 -12.92 -17.87
N ALA A 25 9.28 -14.17 -17.85
CA ALA A 25 7.87 -14.56 -17.89
C ALA A 25 7.11 -14.04 -16.65
N LEU A 26 7.70 -14.17 -15.47
CA LEU A 26 7.12 -13.64 -14.22
C LEU A 26 7.06 -12.11 -14.23
N LEU A 27 8.10 -11.41 -14.66
CA LEU A 27 8.10 -9.95 -14.80
C LEU A 27 7.06 -9.47 -15.82
N PHE A 28 6.92 -10.17 -16.95
CA PHE A 28 5.89 -9.86 -17.92
C PHE A 28 4.48 -10.05 -17.35
N ASN A 29 4.23 -11.16 -16.64
CA ASN A 29 2.96 -11.36 -15.92
C ASN A 29 2.68 -10.26 -14.89
N LEU A 30 3.72 -9.81 -14.18
CA LEU A 30 3.62 -8.76 -13.17
C LEU A 30 3.25 -7.39 -13.78
N TYR A 31 3.85 -7.03 -14.92
CA TYR A 31 3.72 -5.68 -15.48
C TYR A 31 2.69 -5.57 -16.62
N ASN A 32 2.45 -6.62 -17.41
CA ASN A 32 1.63 -6.56 -18.62
C ASN A 32 0.81 -7.82 -18.97
N GLY A 33 1.03 -8.96 -18.30
CA GLY A 33 0.53 -10.26 -18.75
C GLY A 33 -0.84 -10.67 -18.22
N ASP A 34 -1.24 -10.26 -17.01
CA ASP A 34 -2.51 -10.72 -16.45
C ASP A 34 -3.69 -9.80 -16.82
N ARG A 35 -4.03 -9.80 -18.12
CA ARG A 35 -5.27 -9.17 -18.62
C ARG A 35 -6.50 -9.77 -17.92
N ALA A 36 -6.49 -11.04 -17.56
CA ALA A 36 -7.60 -11.69 -16.88
C ALA A 36 -7.78 -11.16 -15.45
N GLY A 37 -6.70 -11.03 -14.69
CA GLY A 37 -6.68 -10.42 -13.35
C GLY A 37 -7.10 -8.95 -13.35
N ARG A 38 -6.63 -8.15 -14.33
CA ARG A 38 -7.08 -6.75 -14.49
C ARG A 38 -8.56 -6.66 -14.83
N ASN A 39 -9.06 -7.51 -15.73
CA ASN A 39 -10.48 -7.54 -16.07
C ASN A 39 -11.35 -7.96 -14.88
N ALA A 40 -10.91 -8.96 -14.10
CA ALA A 40 -11.59 -9.40 -12.88
C ALA A 40 -11.61 -8.29 -11.81
N GLY A 41 -10.50 -7.58 -11.62
CA GLY A 41 -10.41 -6.43 -10.72
C GLY A 41 -11.32 -5.27 -11.13
N ASN A 42 -11.39 -4.97 -12.43
CA ASN A 42 -12.28 -3.95 -12.98
C ASN A 42 -13.76 -4.32 -12.77
N LEU A 43 -14.14 -5.57 -13.05
CA LEU A 43 -15.48 -6.10 -12.79
C LEU A 43 -15.87 -6.01 -11.30
N PHE A 44 -14.94 -6.33 -10.39
CA PHE A 44 -15.17 -6.20 -8.96
C PHE A 44 -15.34 -4.74 -8.52
N SER A 45 -14.51 -3.84 -9.07
CA SER A 45 -14.58 -2.40 -8.81
C SER A 45 -15.89 -1.77 -9.31
N GLU A 46 -16.36 -2.17 -10.50
CA GLU A 46 -17.65 -1.73 -11.04
C GLU A 46 -18.83 -2.23 -10.19
N ARG A 47 -18.80 -3.49 -9.76
CA ARG A 47 -19.84 -4.04 -8.87
C ARG A 47 -19.92 -3.29 -7.54
N ASN A 48 -18.78 -2.90 -6.97
CA ASN A 48 -18.74 -2.07 -5.77
C ASN A 48 -19.29 -0.67 -6.05
N ARG A 49 -18.87 -0.01 -7.15
CA ARG A 49 -19.42 1.30 -7.53
C ARG A 49 -20.94 1.28 -7.71
N GLN A 50 -21.48 0.24 -8.33
CA GLN A 50 -22.93 0.07 -8.49
C GLN A 50 -23.61 -0.12 -7.12
N SER A 51 -23.02 -0.89 -6.21
CA SER A 51 -23.53 -1.07 -4.84
C SER A 51 -23.55 0.25 -4.04
N PHE A 52 -22.55 1.11 -4.22
CA PHE A 52 -22.51 2.43 -3.59
C PHE A 52 -23.48 3.42 -4.23
N ARG A 53 -23.69 3.36 -5.55
CA ARG A 53 -24.68 4.19 -6.26
C ARG A 53 -26.13 3.77 -5.99
N ALA A 54 -26.38 2.48 -5.79
CA ALA A 54 -27.69 1.94 -5.48
C ALA A 54 -28.11 2.15 -4.01
N ARG A 55 -27.20 2.62 -3.15
CA ARG A 55 -27.57 3.07 -1.81
C ARG A 55 -28.26 4.43 -1.94
N PRO A 56 -29.57 4.55 -1.65
CA PRO A 56 -30.21 5.85 -1.59
C PRO A 56 -29.48 6.68 -0.53
N ALA A 57 -29.18 7.94 -0.87
CA ALA A 57 -28.64 8.89 0.08
C ALA A 57 -29.55 8.90 1.31
N ARG A 58 -29.02 8.51 2.47
CA ARG A 58 -29.70 8.70 3.74
C ARG A 58 -29.86 10.20 3.92
N THR A 59 -31.04 10.72 3.58
CA THR A 59 -31.43 12.09 3.92
C THR A 59 -31.38 12.21 5.44
N PRO A 60 -30.68 13.20 6.01
CA PRO A 60 -30.86 13.54 7.41
C PRO A 60 -32.33 13.92 7.58
N SER A 61 -33.07 13.13 8.36
CA SER A 61 -34.48 13.37 8.65
C SER A 61 -34.61 14.71 9.36
N ALA A 62 -35.18 15.70 8.67
CA ALA A 62 -35.59 16.97 9.24
C ALA A 62 -36.94 16.80 9.96
N ALA A 63 -36.91 16.63 11.29
CA ALA A 63 -38.02 16.84 12.22
C ALA A 63 -37.44 16.78 13.65
N GLY A 64 -37.58 17.73 14.56
CA GLY A 64 -38.38 18.95 14.61
C GLY A 64 -37.93 19.76 15.84
N SER A 65 -38.25 21.04 15.83
CA SER A 65 -38.02 22.00 16.90
C SER A 65 -38.74 21.60 18.19
N GLY A 66 -37.99 21.28 19.24
CA GLY A 66 -38.48 21.06 20.59
C GLY A 66 -37.35 21.26 21.61
N LYS A 67 -37.63 22.06 22.64
CA LYS A 67 -36.73 22.56 23.69
C LYS A 67 -35.70 21.54 24.23
N PRO A 68 -34.49 21.98 24.64
CA PRO A 68 -33.45 21.05 25.10
C PRO A 68 -33.80 20.49 26.49
N ALA A 69 -34.03 19.18 26.56
CA ALA A 69 -34.03 18.43 27.80
C ALA A 69 -32.58 18.11 28.23
N PRO A 70 -32.28 18.05 29.54
CA PRO A 70 -30.94 17.79 30.04
C PRO A 70 -30.44 16.42 29.58
N CYS A 71 -29.23 16.44 29.03
CA CYS A 71 -28.54 15.35 28.37
C CYS A 71 -28.12 14.28 29.39
N THR A 72 -29.00 13.32 29.67
CA THR A 72 -28.55 12.03 30.16
C THR A 72 -28.01 11.28 28.95
N ARG A 73 -26.72 10.93 28.98
CA ARG A 73 -26.06 10.15 27.92
C ARG A 73 -26.75 8.80 27.78
N ALA A 74 -27.77 8.75 26.93
CA ALA A 74 -28.36 7.51 26.46
C ALA A 74 -27.29 6.82 25.62
N THR A 75 -26.66 5.80 26.20
CA THR A 75 -25.81 4.88 25.44
C THR A 75 -26.68 4.26 24.35
N ALA A 76 -26.34 4.48 23.09
CA ALA A 76 -27.03 3.89 21.97
C ALA A 76 -26.97 2.37 22.10
N LYS A 77 -28.09 1.73 22.45
CA LYS A 77 -28.21 0.27 22.48
C LYS A 77 -28.28 -0.22 21.04
N VAL A 78 -27.11 -0.44 20.44
CA VAL A 78 -26.99 -1.10 19.15
C VAL A 78 -27.34 -2.58 19.35
N SER A 79 -28.48 -3.01 18.83
CA SER A 79 -28.85 -4.43 18.75
C SER A 79 -27.94 -5.08 17.71
N VAL A 80 -26.81 -5.62 18.16
CA VAL A 80 -25.96 -6.48 17.33
C VAL A 80 -26.64 -7.84 17.28
N PRO A 81 -26.88 -8.44 16.10
CA PRO A 81 -27.32 -9.83 15.99
C PRO A 81 -26.36 -10.71 16.79
N LYS A 82 -26.85 -11.27 17.90
CA LYS A 82 -26.08 -12.23 18.69
C LYS A 82 -25.99 -13.51 17.85
N PHE A 83 -24.92 -13.63 17.07
CA PHE A 83 -24.52 -14.92 16.55
C PHE A 83 -24.31 -15.83 17.76
N ARG A 84 -25.07 -16.93 17.83
CA ARG A 84 -24.79 -17.96 18.83
C ARG A 84 -23.33 -18.35 18.64
N SER A 85 -22.50 -17.95 19.58
CA SER A 85 -21.24 -18.64 19.83
C SER A 85 -21.63 -20.12 19.87
N LYS A 86 -21.13 -20.90 18.90
CA LYS A 86 -21.03 -22.35 19.06
C LYS A 86 -20.01 -22.57 20.17
N GLY A 87 -20.39 -22.22 21.39
CA GLY A 87 -19.72 -22.64 22.59
C GLY A 87 -19.91 -24.15 22.65
N GLU A 88 -18.80 -24.86 22.51
CA GLU A 88 -18.48 -25.99 23.40
C GLU A 88 -19.54 -27.11 23.50
N GLU A 89 -20.27 -27.40 22.43
CA GLU A 89 -21.12 -28.60 22.32
C GLU A 89 -20.48 -29.74 21.51
N GLU A 90 -19.16 -29.73 21.29
CA GLU A 90 -18.41 -30.86 20.72
C GLU A 90 -17.65 -31.70 21.76
N ASN A 91 -18.11 -31.68 23.03
CA ASN A 91 -17.80 -32.71 24.02
C ASN A 91 -19.03 -33.55 24.40
N LYS A 92 -20.03 -33.67 23.51
CA LYS A 92 -20.95 -34.80 23.58
C LYS A 92 -20.34 -35.95 22.80
N ALA A 93 -19.62 -36.81 23.52
CA ALA A 93 -19.27 -38.14 23.04
C ALA A 93 -20.50 -38.75 22.34
N PRO A 94 -20.36 -39.32 21.14
CA PRO A 94 -21.48 -39.92 20.43
C PRO A 94 -22.11 -40.96 21.36
N GLY A 95 -23.42 -40.86 21.54
CA GLY A 95 -24.26 -41.66 22.44
C GLY A 95 -23.63 -42.99 22.84
N LEU A 96 -22.93 -42.95 23.97
CA LEU A 96 -22.45 -44.13 24.65
C LEU A 96 -23.68 -44.80 25.26
N GLY A 97 -24.32 -45.66 24.47
CA GLY A 97 -25.28 -46.62 24.99
C GLY A 97 -24.68 -47.25 26.25
N ARG A 98 -25.47 -47.25 27.33
CA ARG A 98 -25.09 -47.82 28.64
C ARG A 98 -24.90 -49.34 28.53
N GLY A 99 -23.79 -49.75 27.93
CA GLY A 99 -23.35 -51.12 27.83
C GLY A 99 -21.83 -51.15 27.99
N ARG A 100 -21.32 -52.08 28.80
CA ARG A 100 -19.88 -52.32 28.94
C ARG A 100 -19.32 -52.66 27.55
N ARG A 101 -18.50 -51.77 26.98
CA ARG A 101 -17.74 -52.07 25.76
C ARG A 101 -16.80 -53.25 26.05
N ARG A 102 -16.65 -54.18 25.10
CA ARG A 102 -15.69 -55.28 25.23
C ARG A 102 -14.28 -54.70 25.36
N ALA A 103 -13.45 -55.31 26.21
CA ALA A 103 -12.11 -54.82 26.54
C ALA A 103 -11.25 -54.59 25.28
N ASP A 104 -11.39 -55.45 24.27
CA ASP A 104 -10.65 -55.37 23.00
C ASP A 104 -10.95 -54.09 22.21
N VAL A 105 -12.20 -53.62 22.24
CA VAL A 105 -12.61 -52.38 21.57
C VAL A 105 -12.06 -51.17 22.31
N ILE A 106 -11.92 -51.24 23.64
CA ILE A 106 -11.29 -50.18 24.42
C ILE A 106 -9.80 -50.13 24.07
N LEU A 107 -9.12 -51.29 24.05
CA LEU A 107 -7.69 -51.40 23.75
C LEU A 107 -7.37 -50.89 22.33
N GLN A 108 -8.21 -51.23 21.35
CA GLN A 108 -8.04 -50.79 19.97
C GLN A 108 -8.23 -49.27 19.82
N ASN A 109 -9.22 -48.70 20.52
CA ASN A 109 -9.42 -47.25 20.51
C ASN A 109 -8.28 -46.51 21.21
N THR A 110 -7.73 -47.05 22.31
CA THR A 110 -6.59 -46.43 23.00
C THR A 110 -5.34 -46.45 22.12
N LEU A 111 -5.05 -47.57 21.45
CA LEU A 111 -3.91 -47.66 20.54
C LEU A 111 -4.06 -46.72 19.34
N GLN A 112 -5.25 -46.63 18.75
CA GLN A 112 -5.53 -45.67 17.68
C GLN A 112 -5.41 -44.22 18.15
N SER A 113 -5.86 -43.90 19.36
CA SER A 113 -5.71 -42.54 19.90
C SER A 113 -4.25 -42.17 20.18
N GLU A 114 -3.44 -43.11 20.68
CA GLU A 114 -2.01 -42.88 20.91
C GLU A 114 -1.24 -42.68 19.59
N GLU A 115 -1.60 -43.41 18.55
CA GLU A 115 -1.01 -43.27 17.22
C GLU A 115 -1.39 -41.92 16.57
N LEU A 116 -2.63 -41.48 16.77
CA LEU A 116 -3.10 -40.14 16.38
C LEU A 116 -2.43 -39.01 17.16
N GLU A 117 -2.16 -39.20 18.46
CA GLU A 117 -1.44 -38.19 19.26
C GLU A 117 0.03 -38.09 18.90
N ARG A 118 0.69 -39.21 18.54
CA ARG A 118 2.08 -39.22 18.07
C ARG A 118 2.26 -38.53 16.71
N THR A 119 1.25 -38.60 15.85
CA THR A 119 1.26 -37.96 14.52
C THR A 119 0.64 -36.57 14.54
N ARG A 120 0.15 -36.10 15.70
CA ARG A 120 -0.46 -34.78 15.82
C ARG A 120 0.62 -33.71 15.69
N PRO A 121 0.48 -32.74 14.78
CA PRO A 121 1.38 -31.60 14.74
C PRO A 121 1.30 -30.85 16.09
N PRO A 122 2.42 -30.26 16.54
CA PRO A 122 2.42 -29.51 17.79
C PRO A 122 1.32 -28.45 17.76
N PRO A 123 0.64 -28.19 18.89
CA PRO A 123 -0.41 -27.19 18.94
C PRO A 123 0.17 -25.83 18.53
N PRO A 124 -0.60 -25.01 17.78
CA PRO A 124 -0.14 -23.69 17.39
C PRO A 124 0.21 -22.88 18.66
N PRO A 125 1.29 -22.08 18.62
CA PRO A 125 1.70 -21.28 19.75
C PRO A 125 0.55 -20.38 20.21
N LYS A 126 0.30 -20.35 21.52
CA LYS A 126 -0.73 -19.50 22.12
C LYS A 126 -0.19 -18.10 22.32
N GLY A 127 -0.29 -17.27 21.28
CA GLY A 127 0.08 -15.86 21.32
C GLY A 127 1.00 -15.44 20.17
N PRO A 128 1.23 -14.13 20.00
CA PRO A 128 2.21 -13.63 19.03
C PRO A 128 3.59 -14.19 19.39
N LEU A 129 4.19 -14.95 18.47
CA LEU A 129 5.51 -15.57 18.68
C LEU A 129 6.65 -14.55 18.69
N LEU A 130 6.39 -13.37 18.14
CA LEU A 130 7.35 -12.27 17.99
C LEU A 130 6.80 -11.07 18.75
N ASP A 131 7.66 -10.46 19.56
CA ASP A 131 7.36 -9.17 20.17
C ASP A 131 7.26 -8.09 19.10
N ASP A 132 6.56 -6.98 19.39
CA ASP A 132 6.34 -5.92 18.39
C ASP A 132 7.67 -5.32 17.88
N MET A 133 8.69 -5.24 18.75
CA MET A 133 10.05 -4.88 18.36
C MET A 133 10.68 -5.84 17.36
N GLU A 134 10.45 -7.15 17.53
CA GLU A 134 11.01 -8.16 16.64
C GLU A 134 10.29 -8.15 15.29
N LYS A 135 8.98 -7.86 15.28
CA LYS A 135 8.22 -7.64 14.05
C LYS A 135 8.77 -6.45 13.26
N GLU A 136 9.06 -5.33 13.93
CA GLU A 136 9.67 -4.15 13.29
C GLU A 136 11.06 -4.46 12.73
N ARG A 137 11.87 -5.21 13.48
CA ARG A 137 13.19 -5.67 13.02
C ARG A 137 13.08 -6.56 11.78
N CYS A 138 12.14 -7.51 11.78
CA CYS A 138 11.87 -8.37 10.63
C CYS A 138 11.36 -7.56 9.43
N ALA A 139 10.43 -6.63 9.64
CA ALA A 139 9.93 -5.75 8.58
C ALA A 139 11.06 -4.93 7.95
N THR A 140 11.95 -4.39 8.77
CA THR A 140 13.15 -3.66 8.32
C THR A 140 14.06 -4.57 7.49
N LEU A 141 14.37 -5.77 7.98
CA LEU A 141 15.19 -6.74 7.24
C LEU A 141 14.55 -7.12 5.90
N MET A 142 13.23 -7.28 5.84
CA MET A 142 12.52 -7.56 4.59
C MET A 142 12.56 -6.38 3.61
N GLN A 143 12.35 -5.16 4.10
CA GLN A 143 12.41 -3.93 3.30
C GLN A 143 13.78 -3.79 2.61
N TYR A 144 14.86 -4.11 3.32
CA TYR A 144 16.23 -3.95 2.84
C TYR A 144 16.88 -5.24 2.32
N ARG A 145 16.09 -6.29 2.01
CA ARG A 145 16.58 -7.58 1.51
C ARG A 145 17.75 -8.16 2.33
N GLY A 146 17.69 -8.00 3.66
CA GLY A 146 18.68 -8.48 4.61
C GLY A 146 19.89 -7.56 4.83
N LYS A 147 19.97 -6.39 4.17
CA LYS A 147 21.06 -5.41 4.33
C LYS A 147 20.51 -4.04 4.76
N PRO A 148 20.07 -3.89 6.03
CA PRO A 148 19.62 -2.59 6.52
C PRO A 148 20.75 -1.56 6.43
N PRO A 149 20.45 -0.27 6.14
CA PRO A 149 21.44 0.79 6.14
C PRO A 149 22.11 0.84 7.51
N GLU A 150 23.43 0.93 7.52
CA GLU A 150 24.16 1.17 8.78
C GLU A 150 23.67 2.50 9.34
N LEU A 151 22.99 2.44 10.49
CA LEU A 151 22.62 3.64 11.20
C LEU A 151 23.93 4.35 11.57
N PRO A 152 24.06 5.65 11.26
CA PRO A 152 25.24 6.40 11.65
C PRO A 152 25.42 6.30 13.17
N PRO A 153 26.67 6.27 13.67
CA PRO A 153 26.98 6.21 15.09
C PRO A 153 26.10 7.17 15.91
N LEU A 154 25.69 6.74 17.09
CA LEU A 154 24.76 7.49 17.97
C LEU A 154 25.25 8.93 18.24
N ASP A 155 26.56 9.16 18.22
CA ASP A 155 27.20 10.47 18.37
C ASP A 155 26.99 11.38 17.14
N GLU A 156 27.01 10.81 15.93
CA GLU A 156 26.66 11.55 14.71
C GLU A 156 25.18 11.94 14.72
N MET A 157 24.30 11.03 15.14
CA MET A 157 22.87 11.33 15.30
C MET A 157 22.61 12.44 16.32
N ARG A 158 23.34 12.46 17.43
CA ARG A 158 23.26 13.55 18.42
C ARG A 158 23.76 14.87 17.85
N SER A 159 24.88 14.84 17.13
CA SER A 159 25.43 16.04 16.48
C SER A 159 24.48 16.64 15.43
N LEU A 160 23.78 15.79 14.66
CA LEU A 160 22.77 16.22 13.68
C LEU A 160 21.54 16.83 14.36
N LYS A 161 21.08 16.23 15.47
CA LYS A 161 19.97 16.79 16.27
C LYS A 161 20.35 18.13 16.92
N LEU A 162 21.59 18.27 17.40
CA LEU A 162 22.10 19.53 17.95
C LEU A 162 22.24 20.62 16.86
N LYS A 163 22.67 20.27 15.65
CA LYS A 163 22.70 21.20 14.51
C LYS A 163 21.30 21.69 14.12
N ALA A 164 20.31 20.80 14.11
CA ALA A 164 18.92 21.17 13.82
C ALA A 164 18.29 22.03 14.93
N TYR A 165 18.71 21.88 16.18
CA TYR A 165 18.23 22.70 17.30
C TYR A 165 18.90 24.08 17.36
N ASN A 166 20.11 24.21 16.82
CA ASN A 166 20.92 25.43 16.84
C ASN A 166 20.88 26.21 15.52
N SER A 167 20.10 25.78 14.52
CA SER A 167 19.84 26.65 13.37
C SER A 167 19.00 27.83 13.86
N PRO A 168 19.46 29.09 13.69
CA PRO A 168 18.64 30.24 14.04
C PRO A 168 17.30 30.08 13.29
N ALA A 169 16.19 30.26 14.01
CA ALA A 169 14.87 30.23 13.39
C ALA A 169 14.89 31.22 12.22
N GLN A 170 14.94 30.71 10.99
CA GLN A 170 14.94 31.56 9.81
C GLN A 170 13.67 32.40 9.88
N SER A 171 13.81 33.71 9.69
CA SER A 171 12.64 34.58 9.59
C SER A 171 11.74 34.08 8.47
N GLU A 172 10.43 34.28 8.61
CA GLU A 172 9.46 33.91 7.57
C GLU A 172 9.86 34.45 6.20
N ARG A 173 10.38 35.69 6.16
CA ARG A 173 10.95 36.31 4.97
C ARG A 173 12.16 35.55 4.40
N ALA A 174 13.07 35.06 5.24
CA ALA A 174 14.22 34.27 4.78
C ALA A 174 13.79 32.92 4.20
N GLN A 175 12.79 32.26 4.80
CA GLN A 175 12.23 31.01 4.25
C GLN A 175 11.55 31.24 2.89
N LEU A 176 10.81 32.35 2.74
CA LEU A 176 10.20 32.72 1.46
C LEU A 176 11.26 33.04 0.39
N GLN A 177 12.37 33.68 0.77
CA GLN A 177 13.50 33.93 -0.14
C GLN A 177 14.18 32.63 -0.58
N GLU A 178 14.41 31.69 0.34
CA GLU A 178 14.96 30.37 0.00
C GLU A 178 14.03 29.60 -0.95
N LEU A 179 12.71 29.63 -0.69
CA LEU A 179 11.72 29.04 -1.59
C LEU A 179 11.70 29.74 -2.96
N PHE A 180 11.82 31.06 -2.99
CA PHE A 180 11.89 31.84 -4.23
C PHE A 180 13.11 31.44 -5.07
N GLU A 181 14.28 31.34 -4.46
CA GLU A 181 15.51 30.91 -5.14
C GLU A 181 15.40 29.47 -5.66
N SER A 182 14.81 28.57 -4.87
CA SER A 182 14.57 27.18 -5.26
C SER A 182 13.66 27.08 -6.50
N VAL A 183 12.51 27.76 -6.50
CA VAL A 183 11.58 27.77 -7.65
C VAL A 183 12.22 28.41 -8.88
N ARG A 184 13.00 29.48 -8.69
CA ARG A 184 13.77 30.11 -9.77
C ARG A 184 14.76 29.13 -10.39
N GLN A 185 15.51 28.38 -9.58
CA GLN A 185 16.45 27.38 -10.07
C GLN A 185 15.73 26.28 -10.84
N GLU A 186 14.59 25.78 -10.35
CA GLU A 186 13.77 24.76 -11.01
C GLU A 186 13.27 25.21 -12.39
N ILE A 187 12.97 26.51 -12.55
CA ILE A 187 12.60 27.10 -13.85
C ILE A 187 13.80 27.09 -14.81
N GLU A 188 14.98 27.51 -14.34
CA GLU A 188 16.18 27.52 -15.17
C GLU A 188 16.60 26.10 -15.57
N ASP A 189 16.55 25.13 -14.65
CA ASP A 189 16.84 23.72 -14.94
C ASP A 189 15.89 23.13 -16.00
N ARG A 190 14.61 23.52 -15.98
CA ARG A 190 13.66 23.09 -17.02
C ARG A 190 13.91 23.77 -18.36
N LYS A 191 14.35 25.03 -18.37
CA LYS A 191 14.71 25.73 -19.61
C LYS A 191 15.96 25.12 -20.24
N THR A 192 17.01 24.89 -19.45
CA THR A 192 18.23 24.23 -19.91
C THR A 192 17.94 22.82 -20.40
N PHE A 193 17.09 22.05 -19.71
CA PHE A 193 16.61 20.76 -20.19
C PHE A 193 15.96 20.85 -21.59
N LEU A 194 15.12 21.87 -21.83
CA LEU A 194 14.51 22.06 -23.16
C LEU A 194 15.53 22.49 -24.21
N GLU A 195 16.54 23.28 -23.85
CA GLU A 195 17.64 23.67 -24.75
C GLU A 195 18.50 22.45 -25.13
N ASP A 196 18.87 21.63 -24.15
CA ASP A 196 19.59 20.38 -24.34
C ASP A 196 18.80 19.43 -25.23
N MET A 197 17.52 19.23 -24.94
CA MET A 197 16.62 18.42 -25.78
C MET A 197 16.49 18.97 -27.19
N ARG A 198 16.51 20.29 -27.38
CA ARG A 198 16.47 20.90 -28.71
C ARG A 198 17.73 20.59 -29.52
N SER A 199 18.88 20.49 -28.86
CA SER A 199 20.15 20.19 -29.53
C SER A 199 20.35 18.70 -29.84
N LEU A 200 19.81 17.81 -29.00
CA LEU A 200 20.06 16.36 -29.07
C LEU A 200 18.94 15.55 -29.75
N SER A 201 17.69 16.02 -29.71
CA SER A 201 16.53 15.23 -30.16
C SER A 201 16.00 15.64 -31.53
N LYS A 202 15.22 14.75 -32.16
CA LYS A 202 14.47 15.09 -33.38
C LYS A 202 13.38 16.11 -33.05
N GLN A 203 13.07 17.00 -33.98
CA GLN A 203 12.06 18.05 -33.79
C GLN A 203 10.71 17.53 -33.26
N SER A 204 10.28 16.33 -33.68
CA SER A 204 9.04 15.71 -33.20
C SER A 204 9.09 15.36 -31.71
N GLU A 205 10.22 14.83 -31.22
CA GLU A 205 10.41 14.45 -29.82
C GLU A 205 10.56 15.71 -28.95
N TYR A 206 11.34 16.69 -29.41
CA TYR A 206 11.43 18.00 -28.78
C TYR A 206 10.05 18.62 -28.59
N ASN A 207 9.20 18.64 -29.63
CA ASN A 207 7.87 19.21 -29.55
C ASN A 207 6.99 18.49 -28.51
N ALA A 208 7.09 17.16 -28.41
CA ALA A 208 6.34 16.37 -27.43
C ALA A 208 6.78 16.66 -25.98
N HIS A 209 8.08 16.78 -25.73
CA HIS A 209 8.60 17.16 -24.41
C HIS A 209 8.31 18.63 -24.08
N ALA A 210 8.50 19.54 -25.04
CA ALA A 210 8.19 20.95 -24.88
C ALA A 210 6.72 21.19 -24.56
N ALA A 211 5.79 20.43 -25.16
CA ALA A 211 4.36 20.54 -24.85
C ALA A 211 4.03 20.16 -23.39
N ARG A 212 4.87 19.35 -22.73
CA ARG A 212 4.71 18.98 -21.31
C ARG A 212 5.42 19.94 -20.38
N VAL A 213 6.66 20.31 -20.69
CA VAL A 213 7.51 21.11 -19.80
C VAL A 213 7.16 22.60 -19.82
N LYS A 214 6.73 23.15 -20.97
CA LYS A 214 6.32 24.57 -21.05
C LYS A 214 5.19 24.95 -20.08
N PRO A 215 4.09 24.18 -19.94
CA PRO A 215 3.07 24.50 -18.96
C PRO A 215 3.58 24.36 -17.51
N GLU A 216 4.47 23.41 -17.22
CA GLU A 216 5.12 23.33 -15.89
C GLU A 216 5.93 24.59 -15.58
N ILE A 217 6.72 25.09 -16.54
CA ILE A 217 7.45 26.36 -16.40
C ILE A 217 6.47 27.51 -16.12
N GLN A 218 5.35 27.59 -16.85
CA GLN A 218 4.35 28.64 -16.63
C GLN A 218 3.71 28.56 -15.25
N GLU A 219 3.45 27.35 -14.75
CA GLU A 219 2.93 27.15 -13.39
C GLU A 219 3.93 27.62 -12.33
N ARG A 220 5.22 27.28 -12.49
CA ARG A 220 6.29 27.74 -11.58
C ARG A 220 6.51 29.24 -11.65
N VAL A 221 6.39 29.86 -12.82
CA VAL A 221 6.46 31.33 -12.95
C VAL A 221 5.33 32.00 -12.15
N LYS A 222 4.09 31.47 -12.23
CA LYS A 222 2.97 31.99 -11.42
C LYS A 222 3.19 31.77 -9.92
N GLU A 223 3.81 30.66 -9.53
CA GLU A 223 4.20 30.42 -8.14
C GLU A 223 5.25 31.42 -7.67
N LEU A 224 6.27 31.69 -8.51
CA LEU A 224 7.31 32.69 -8.25
C LEU A 224 6.70 34.08 -8.04
N GLU A 225 5.74 34.49 -8.89
CA GLU A 225 5.00 35.76 -8.74
C GLU A 225 4.25 35.84 -7.40
N ARG A 226 3.59 34.74 -6.99
CA ARG A 226 2.89 34.69 -5.69
C ARG A 226 3.87 34.81 -4.52
N ILE A 227 5.01 34.14 -4.59
CA ILE A 227 6.04 34.21 -3.53
C ILE A 227 6.61 35.63 -3.46
N ASP A 228 6.88 36.27 -4.60
CA ASP A 228 7.34 37.66 -4.66
C ASP A 228 6.35 38.62 -4.00
N ASP A 229 5.05 38.45 -4.29
CA ASP A 229 3.99 39.24 -3.66
C ASP A 229 3.93 39.01 -2.15
N LEU A 230 4.12 37.77 -1.67
CA LEU A 230 4.19 37.48 -0.24
C LEU A 230 5.40 38.17 0.41
N ILE A 231 6.58 38.09 -0.21
CA ILE A 231 7.81 38.74 0.29
C ILE A 231 7.65 40.26 0.38
N LYS A 232 6.96 40.90 -0.57
CA LYS A 232 6.70 42.35 -0.54
C LYS A 232 5.74 42.76 0.57
N ASN A 233 4.82 41.87 0.94
CA ASN A 233 3.81 42.11 1.97
C ASN A 233 4.28 41.71 3.39
N CYS A 234 5.46 41.10 3.51
CA CYS A 234 6.15 40.77 4.77
C CYS A 234 7.19 41.83 5.17
#